data_AF-A0A7H8JNX9-F1
#
_entry.id   AF-A0A7H8JNX9-F1
#
_cell.length_a   1.000
_cell.length_b   1.000
_cell.length_c   1.000
_cell.angle_alpha   90.00
_cell.angle_beta   90.00
_cell.angle_gamma   90.00
#
_symmetry.space_group_name_H-M   'P 1'
#
loop_
_entity.id
_entity.type
_entity.pdbx_description
1 polymer ?
#
loop_
_entity_poly.entity_id
_entity_poly.type
_entity_poly.pdbx_seq_one_letter_code
_entity_poly.pdbx_strand_id
1 'polypeptide(L)'
;MTRFCGPFPELVGARFWLPTEPFEFGWAALVGCNALRCTRCGEPVRPEVLPDGEHRRYTCGCHRRDTVWSYRIGAETDDLYPAFTDWVCGGHPDFELPAVLDGVALETATDWDALVVETALRPPFEPPGVELYARWITRLHRLLGAERTALSRAVAGMLSAEDPRLVRAAYDFFTNEREAAGAELLTGSVAGRREWLNTTPDPRRPSSSLLDGAALLLHERLLIVDDTGAPVDAPALGLTEELALAGIGPSDSPLTFRDYDPEWLWAHSGALIHANPEWVDTLVYASVWAPAALRRQVLADIAEVVPGAVRTAIEQHFEQPERDVLLAFLQR
;
A
#
# COMPACT_ATOMS: atom_id res chain seq x y z
N MET A 1 5.96 5.92 22.27
CA MET A 1 5.96 6.27 20.84
C MET A 1 4.78 5.57 20.21
N THR A 2 4.01 6.27 19.38
CA THR A 2 2.91 5.66 18.63
C THR A 2 3.48 4.59 17.70
N ARG A 3 2.77 3.46 17.51
CA ARG A 3 3.22 2.39 16.60
C ARG A 3 3.36 2.82 15.14
N PHE A 4 2.79 3.98 14.81
CA PHE A 4 2.74 4.54 13.46
C PHE A 4 3.82 5.60 13.21
N CYS A 5 4.53 6.04 14.25
CA CYS A 5 5.72 6.85 14.06
C CYS A 5 6.81 5.96 13.47
N GLY A 6 7.36 6.36 12.32
CA GLY A 6 8.50 5.65 11.73
C GLY A 6 9.66 5.48 12.73
N PRO A 7 10.43 4.39 12.63
CA PRO A 7 11.57 4.14 13.53
C PRO A 7 12.69 5.19 13.34
N PHE A 8 12.72 5.82 12.17
CA PHE A 8 13.68 6.85 11.79
C PHE A 8 12.94 8.15 11.48
N PRO A 9 13.32 9.28 12.09
CA PRO A 9 12.73 10.57 11.74
C PRO A 9 13.02 10.94 10.29
N GLU A 10 12.04 11.54 9.63
CA GLU A 10 12.17 11.96 8.22
C GLU A 10 12.35 13.48 8.13
N LEU A 11 13.42 13.91 7.46
CA LEU A 11 13.56 15.29 6.99
C LEU A 11 12.94 15.36 5.61
N VAL A 12 12.15 16.39 5.34
CA VAL A 12 11.59 16.59 4.01
C VAL A 12 11.80 18.02 3.53
N GLY A 13 12.01 18.19 2.22
CA GLY A 13 12.17 19.49 1.57
C GLY A 13 10.89 20.31 1.52
N ALA A 14 10.96 21.51 0.93
CA ALA A 14 9.86 22.47 1.00
C ALA A 14 8.58 22.02 0.27
N ARG A 15 8.72 21.17 -0.75
CA ARG A 15 7.61 20.64 -1.55
C ARG A 15 6.81 19.53 -0.85
N PHE A 16 7.35 19.00 0.24
CA PHE A 16 6.75 17.91 1.01
C PHE A 16 6.18 18.42 2.32
N TRP A 17 5.18 17.70 2.81
CA TRP A 17 4.46 18.14 3.98
C TRP A 17 5.27 17.95 5.26
N LEU A 18 5.39 19.03 6.03
CA LEU A 18 5.81 18.99 7.42
C LEU A 18 4.62 19.38 8.28
N PRO A 19 4.07 18.44 9.06
CA PRO A 19 2.99 18.73 9.99
C PRO A 19 3.33 19.87 10.95
N THR A 20 2.36 20.71 11.28
CA THR A 20 2.55 21.83 12.24
C THR A 20 2.10 21.46 13.64
N GLU A 21 1.17 20.52 13.77
CA GLU A 21 0.58 20.21 15.07
C GLU A 21 1.45 19.25 15.88
N PRO A 22 1.58 19.47 17.20
CA PRO A 22 2.58 18.78 18.01
C PRO A 22 2.34 17.26 18.09
N PHE A 23 1.07 16.83 18.05
CA PHE A 23 0.67 15.42 18.08
C PHE A 23 0.94 14.68 16.75
N GLU A 24 1.28 15.39 15.68
CA GLU A 24 1.52 14.77 14.38
C GLU A 24 2.92 14.24 14.24
N PHE A 25 3.05 13.10 13.57
CA PHE A 25 4.31 12.41 13.36
C PHE A 25 4.47 12.02 11.88
N GLY A 26 5.64 11.48 11.51
CA GLY A 26 5.89 10.95 10.18
C GLY A 26 5.09 9.68 9.92
N TRP A 27 3.79 9.84 9.65
CA TRP A 27 2.85 8.73 9.51
C TRP A 27 2.84 8.15 8.11
N ALA A 28 3.37 8.82 7.09
CA ALA A 28 3.47 8.31 5.72
C ALA A 28 4.83 8.66 5.10
N ALA A 29 5.18 7.99 3.99
CA ALA A 29 6.34 8.39 3.21
C ALA A 29 6.23 9.86 2.80
N LEU A 30 7.34 10.59 2.84
CA LEU A 30 7.41 12.01 2.48
C LEU A 30 6.65 12.94 3.44
N VAL A 31 6.32 12.47 4.65
CA VAL A 31 5.82 13.30 5.76
C VAL A 31 6.94 13.54 6.76
N GLY A 32 7.32 14.81 6.94
CA GLY A 32 8.45 15.18 7.81
C GLY A 32 8.15 15.03 9.31
N CYS A 33 9.19 14.83 10.11
CA CYS A 33 9.12 14.89 11.56
C CYS A 33 9.20 16.33 12.06
N ASN A 34 8.16 16.81 12.74
CA ASN A 34 8.11 18.16 13.30
C ASN A 34 8.60 18.28 14.76
N ALA A 35 8.89 17.15 15.42
CA ALA A 35 9.28 17.08 16.82
C ALA A 35 10.77 16.72 17.00
N LEU A 36 11.63 17.07 16.04
CA LEU A 36 13.04 16.74 16.07
C LEU A 36 13.80 17.46 17.20
N ARG A 37 14.72 16.73 17.85
CA ARG A 37 15.63 17.25 18.87
C ARG A 37 17.07 16.82 18.58
N CYS A 38 18.01 17.70 18.87
CA CYS A 38 19.42 17.37 18.75
C CYS A 38 19.95 16.72 20.04
N THR A 39 20.54 15.53 19.93
CA THR A 39 21.14 14.82 21.07
C THR A 39 22.42 15.49 21.57
N ARG A 40 23.11 16.25 20.71
CA ARG A 40 24.36 16.94 21.05
C ARG A 40 24.16 18.22 21.84
N CYS A 41 23.26 19.11 21.41
CA CYS A 41 23.00 20.37 22.11
C CYS A 41 21.70 20.39 22.92
N GLY A 42 20.85 19.37 22.81
CA GLY A 42 19.56 19.27 23.49
C GLY A 42 18.44 20.14 22.91
N GLU A 43 18.75 21.03 21.96
CA GLU A 43 17.80 21.97 21.39
C GLU A 43 16.83 21.32 20.39
N PRO A 44 15.59 21.85 20.27
CA PRO A 44 14.70 21.46 19.18
C PRO A 44 15.27 21.89 17.83
N VAL A 45 15.06 21.05 16.81
CA VAL A 45 15.45 21.35 15.44
C VAL A 45 14.37 22.19 14.79
N ARG A 46 14.74 23.38 14.33
CA ARG A 46 13.82 24.36 13.74
C ARG A 46 13.82 24.25 12.21
N PRO A 47 12.65 24.00 11.60
CA PRO A 47 12.48 24.03 10.15
C PRO A 47 12.20 25.46 9.64
N GLU A 48 12.72 25.79 8.46
CA GLU A 48 12.45 27.03 7.73
C GLU A 48 12.43 26.73 6.23
N VAL A 49 11.38 27.15 5.53
CA VAL A 49 11.35 27.08 4.05
C VAL A 49 12.17 28.25 3.50
N LEU A 50 13.15 27.95 2.65
CA LEU A 50 14.02 28.97 2.07
C LEU A 50 13.33 29.76 0.94
N PRO A 51 13.84 30.97 0.59
CA PRO A 51 13.23 31.81 -0.44
C PRO A 51 13.15 31.19 -1.85
N ASP A 52 13.90 30.12 -2.11
CA ASP A 52 13.83 29.39 -3.38
C ASP A 52 12.58 28.50 -3.51
N GLY A 53 11.86 28.25 -2.41
CA GLY A 53 10.67 27.40 -2.39
C GLY A 53 10.95 25.91 -2.62
N GLU A 54 12.21 25.49 -2.66
CA GLU A 54 12.61 24.10 -2.89
C GLU A 54 13.25 23.50 -1.64
N HIS A 55 14.10 24.28 -0.98
CA HIS A 55 14.84 23.82 0.18
C HIS A 55 14.07 24.10 1.47
N ARG A 56 14.07 23.12 2.36
CA ARG A 56 13.77 23.33 3.78
C ARG A 56 15.05 23.21 4.60
N ARG A 57 15.36 24.26 5.33
CA ARG A 57 16.48 24.32 6.28
C ARG A 57 16.04 23.83 7.64
N TYR A 58 16.83 22.95 8.23
CA TYR A 58 16.70 22.45 9.58
C TYR A 58 17.91 22.93 10.39
N THR A 59 17.68 23.50 11.56
CA THR A 59 18.74 24.08 12.40
C THR A 59 18.58 23.75 13.87
N CYS A 60 19.69 23.47 14.55
CA CYS A 60 19.84 23.54 16.00
C CYS A 60 21.11 24.33 16.34
N GLY A 61 21.40 24.58 17.61
CA GLY A 61 22.58 25.35 18.03
C GLY A 61 23.94 24.82 17.57
N CYS A 62 24.05 23.55 17.14
CA CYS A 62 25.32 22.98 16.68
C CYS A 62 25.30 22.41 15.26
N HIS A 63 24.15 22.34 14.59
CA HIS A 63 24.04 21.81 13.24
C HIS A 63 23.03 22.56 12.37
N ARG A 64 23.27 22.49 11.07
CA ARG A 64 22.37 22.97 10.03
C ARG A 64 22.35 21.95 8.89
N ARG A 65 21.17 21.73 8.31
CA ARG A 65 20.98 20.93 7.11
C ARG A 65 19.91 21.54 6.22
N ASP A 66 20.24 21.75 4.95
CA ASP A 66 19.28 22.18 3.93
C ASP A 66 18.87 20.93 3.12
N THR A 67 17.57 20.71 2.95
CA THR A 67 17.00 19.47 2.38
C THR A 67 16.03 19.81 1.25
N VAL A 68 16.18 19.13 0.09
CA VAL A 68 15.31 19.31 -1.09
C VAL A 68 14.31 18.15 -1.24
N TRP A 69 14.75 16.94 -0.94
CA TRP A 69 13.96 15.70 -1.03
C TRP A 69 13.53 15.21 0.36
N SER A 70 13.17 13.94 0.50
CA SER A 70 13.09 13.29 1.80
C SER A 70 14.43 12.65 2.17
N TYR A 71 14.70 12.56 3.48
CA TYR A 71 15.88 11.91 4.02
C TYR A 71 15.55 11.30 5.39
N ARG A 72 15.78 9.99 5.53
CA ARG A 72 15.58 9.28 6.81
C ARG A 72 16.84 9.35 7.66
N ILE A 73 16.73 9.96 8.83
CA ILE A 73 17.84 10.09 9.77
C ILE A 73 18.21 8.72 10.32
N GLY A 74 19.45 8.28 10.06
CA GLY A 74 20.00 7.03 10.59
C GLY A 74 19.62 5.75 9.83
N ALA A 75 18.87 5.86 8.72
CA ALA A 75 18.52 4.72 7.87
C ALA A 75 19.32 4.65 6.55
N GLU A 76 19.92 5.76 6.14
CA GLU A 76 20.74 5.82 4.92
C GLU A 76 22.12 5.20 5.17
N THR A 77 22.62 4.43 4.19
CA THR A 77 23.97 3.88 4.23
C THR A 77 25.01 5.00 4.30
N ASP A 78 26.07 4.81 5.11
CA ASP A 78 27.16 5.78 5.31
C ASP A 78 27.79 6.28 3.98
N ASP A 79 27.68 5.49 2.91
CA ASP A 79 28.24 5.78 1.59
C ASP A 79 27.50 6.88 0.81
N LEU A 80 26.25 7.22 1.16
CA LEU A 80 25.45 8.22 0.43
C LEU A 80 25.49 9.61 1.06
N TYR A 81 25.53 9.68 2.39
CA TYR A 81 25.64 10.92 3.17
C TYR A 81 26.32 10.57 4.50
N PRO A 82 27.24 11.38 5.04
CA PRO A 82 27.71 11.18 6.41
C PRO A 82 26.48 11.12 7.31
N ALA A 83 26.28 9.98 7.98
CA ALA A 83 25.05 9.66 8.68
C ALA A 83 24.75 10.78 9.69
N PHE A 84 23.73 11.58 9.38
CA PHE A 84 23.32 12.66 10.23
C PHE A 84 22.45 12.06 11.34
N THR A 85 23.09 11.53 12.39
CA THR A 85 22.45 10.72 13.45
C THR A 85 22.14 11.49 14.72
N ASP A 86 22.66 12.72 14.85
CA ASP A 86 22.54 13.54 16.07
C ASP A 86 21.14 14.17 16.24
N TRP A 87 20.22 13.98 15.31
CA TRP A 87 18.82 14.42 15.43
C TRP A 87 17.91 13.21 15.62
N VAL A 88 17.08 13.24 16.66
CA VAL A 88 16.14 12.18 17.02
C VAL A 88 14.74 12.74 17.16
N CYS A 89 13.71 11.88 17.05
CA CYS A 89 12.35 12.27 17.40
C CYS A 89 12.29 12.55 18.92
N GLY A 90 11.82 13.74 19.30
CA GLY A 90 11.64 14.16 20.69
C GLY A 90 10.36 13.63 21.35
N GLY A 91 9.58 12.82 20.64
CA GLY A 91 8.27 12.34 21.06
C GLY A 91 7.13 13.28 20.67
N HIS A 92 5.93 12.72 20.61
CA HIS A 92 4.69 13.42 20.27
C HIS A 92 3.67 13.22 21.41
N PRO A 93 2.93 14.25 21.82
CA PRO A 93 1.76 14.07 22.68
C PRO A 93 0.69 13.26 21.96
N ASP A 94 -0.18 12.61 22.74
CA ASP A 94 -1.32 11.88 22.19
C ASP A 94 -2.38 12.85 21.63
N PHE A 95 -3.12 12.38 20.62
CA PHE A 95 -4.29 13.09 20.10
C PHE A 95 -5.53 12.65 20.87
N GLU A 96 -5.96 13.48 21.84
CA GLU A 96 -7.10 13.20 22.72
C GLU A 96 -8.35 13.98 22.27
N LEU A 97 -9.53 13.35 22.41
CA LEU A 97 -10.81 14.01 22.18
C LEU A 97 -11.31 14.70 23.47
N PRO A 98 -11.97 15.86 23.37
CA PRO A 98 -12.34 16.57 22.14
C PRO A 98 -11.18 17.35 21.52
N ALA A 99 -11.14 17.40 20.19
CA ALA A 99 -10.08 18.07 19.43
C ALA A 99 -10.62 18.72 18.14
N VAL A 100 -9.81 19.59 17.54
CA VAL A 100 -10.07 20.13 16.20
C VAL A 100 -8.93 19.72 15.27
N LEU A 101 -9.26 19.07 14.16
CA LEU A 101 -8.30 18.66 13.13
C LEU A 101 -8.71 19.29 11.79
N ASP A 102 -7.85 20.14 11.23
CA ASP A 102 -8.09 20.87 9.98
C ASP A 102 -9.46 21.58 9.92
N GLY A 103 -9.91 22.12 11.06
CA GLY A 103 -11.21 22.80 11.19
C GLY A 103 -12.40 21.88 11.45
N VAL A 104 -12.20 20.55 11.49
CA VAL A 104 -13.25 19.58 11.89
C VAL A 104 -13.21 19.38 13.40
N ALA A 105 -14.32 19.67 14.08
CA ALA A 105 -14.49 19.38 15.49
C ALA A 105 -14.78 17.88 15.69
N LEU A 106 -14.00 17.25 16.57
CA LEU A 106 -14.08 15.84 16.91
C LEU A 106 -14.38 15.73 18.40
N GLU A 107 -15.53 15.13 18.72
CA GLU A 107 -16.03 14.93 20.07
C GLU A 107 -15.98 13.45 20.45
N THR A 108 -16.05 13.10 21.75
CA THR A 108 -16.13 11.69 22.18
C THR A 108 -17.36 10.97 21.61
N ALA A 109 -18.44 11.72 21.36
CA ALA A 109 -19.68 11.23 20.76
C ALA A 109 -19.79 11.54 19.25
N THR A 110 -18.65 11.66 18.55
CA THR A 110 -18.63 11.90 17.10
C THR A 110 -19.45 10.84 16.35
N ASP A 111 -20.32 11.31 15.45
CA ASP A 111 -20.97 10.45 14.46
C ASP A 111 -19.95 10.07 13.38
N TRP A 112 -19.28 8.94 13.60
CA TRP A 112 -18.22 8.47 12.71
C TRP A 112 -18.73 8.12 11.31
N ASP A 113 -19.97 7.62 11.19
CA ASP A 113 -20.56 7.26 9.90
C ASP A 113 -20.79 8.51 9.04
N ALA A 114 -21.39 9.55 9.63
CA ALA A 114 -21.57 10.83 8.93
C ALA A 114 -20.22 11.47 8.56
N LEU A 115 -19.25 11.44 9.49
CA LEU A 115 -17.94 12.04 9.28
C LEU A 115 -17.17 11.36 8.13
N VAL A 116 -17.09 10.02 8.09
CA VAL A 116 -16.33 9.34 7.02
C VAL A 116 -16.96 9.57 5.66
N VAL A 117 -18.29 9.60 5.57
CA VAL A 117 -19.00 9.89 4.31
C VAL A 117 -18.71 11.31 3.83
N GLU A 118 -18.83 12.30 4.71
CA GLU A 118 -18.56 13.69 4.35
C GLU A 118 -17.10 13.88 3.90
N THR A 119 -16.15 13.37 4.67
CA THR A 119 -14.72 13.58 4.44
C THR A 119 -14.15 12.73 3.31
N ALA A 120 -14.76 11.59 2.99
CA ALA A 120 -14.44 10.82 1.79
C ALA A 120 -14.79 11.60 0.50
N LEU A 121 -15.89 12.36 0.50
CA LEU A 121 -16.33 13.15 -0.65
C LEU A 121 -15.67 14.52 -0.72
N ARG A 122 -15.38 15.12 0.43
CA ARG A 122 -14.82 16.47 0.57
C ARG A 122 -13.79 16.46 1.71
N PRO A 123 -12.54 16.01 1.45
CA PRO A 123 -11.52 15.98 2.48
C PRO A 123 -11.25 17.42 3.00
N PRO A 124 -11.21 17.64 4.32
CA PRO A 124 -10.97 18.96 4.89
C PRO A 124 -9.59 19.53 4.53
N PHE A 125 -8.63 18.63 4.32
CA PHE A 125 -7.26 18.97 3.99
C PHE A 125 -6.61 17.86 3.14
N GLU A 126 -5.83 18.27 2.14
CA GLU A 126 -5.02 17.38 1.33
C GLU A 126 -3.53 17.70 1.54
N PRO A 127 -2.78 16.85 2.28
CA PRO A 127 -1.38 17.11 2.53
C PRO A 127 -0.57 17.05 1.21
N PRO A 128 0.31 18.04 0.95
CA PRO A 128 1.10 18.08 -0.27
C PRO A 128 2.17 16.98 -0.29
N GLY A 129 2.37 16.37 -1.46
CA GLY A 129 3.42 15.38 -1.69
C GLY A 129 3.23 14.03 -0.98
N VAL A 130 2.07 13.79 -0.36
CA VAL A 130 1.77 12.50 0.29
C VAL A 130 1.14 11.56 -0.73
N GLU A 131 1.81 10.46 -1.04
CA GLU A 131 1.36 9.47 -2.04
C GLU A 131 0.40 8.42 -1.45
N LEU A 132 -0.51 8.85 -0.58
CA LEU A 132 -1.59 8.01 -0.08
C LEU A 132 -2.93 8.42 -0.67
N TYR A 133 -3.83 7.46 -0.73
CA TYR A 133 -5.25 7.68 -0.97
C TYR A 133 -6.01 7.78 0.36
N ALA A 134 -7.21 8.38 0.35
CA ALA A 134 -7.99 8.62 1.58
C ALA A 134 -7.18 9.30 2.72
N ARG A 135 -6.27 10.22 2.35
CA ARG A 135 -5.19 10.75 3.21
C ARG A 135 -5.67 11.22 4.57
N TRP A 136 -6.76 11.99 4.59
CA TRP A 136 -7.28 12.58 5.81
C TRP A 136 -7.84 11.54 6.78
N ILE A 137 -8.63 10.58 6.29
CA ILE A 137 -9.19 9.50 7.10
C ILE A 137 -8.08 8.58 7.62
N THR A 138 -7.09 8.25 6.78
CA THR A 138 -5.90 7.48 7.18
C THR A 138 -5.09 8.21 8.26
N ARG A 139 -4.86 9.53 8.09
CA ARG A 139 -4.22 10.39 9.10
C ARG A 139 -4.97 10.32 10.42
N LEU A 140 -6.28 10.56 10.39
CA LEU A 140 -7.11 10.55 11.60
C LEU A 140 -7.08 9.17 12.29
N HIS A 141 -7.18 8.08 11.53
CA HIS A 141 -7.08 6.72 12.06
C HIS A 141 -5.76 6.47 12.82
N ARG A 142 -4.65 6.99 12.29
CA ARG A 142 -3.32 6.84 12.92
C ARG A 142 -3.13 7.74 14.15
N LEU A 143 -3.85 8.87 14.21
CA LEU A 143 -3.84 9.79 15.36
C LEU A 143 -4.71 9.28 16.52
N LEU A 144 -5.87 8.68 16.22
CA LEU A 144 -6.84 8.26 17.24
C LEU A 144 -6.33 7.13 18.16
N GLY A 145 -6.78 7.19 19.41
CA GLY A 145 -6.60 6.16 20.42
C GLY A 145 -7.67 5.06 20.35
N ALA A 146 -8.59 5.04 21.31
CA ALA A 146 -9.61 3.99 21.45
C ALA A 146 -10.68 4.07 20.34
N GLU A 147 -10.96 5.28 19.85
CA GLU A 147 -11.97 5.59 18.84
C GLU A 147 -11.57 5.12 17.44
N ARG A 148 -10.31 4.72 17.26
CA ARG A 148 -9.77 4.19 16.01
C ARG A 148 -10.60 3.05 15.42
N THR A 149 -11.09 2.16 16.29
CA THR A 149 -11.95 1.02 15.88
C THR A 149 -13.34 1.48 15.43
N ALA A 150 -13.89 2.55 16.03
CA ALA A 150 -15.17 3.10 15.60
C ALA A 150 -15.04 3.76 14.22
N LEU A 151 -13.99 4.55 14.00
CA LEU A 151 -13.69 5.16 12.69
C LEU A 151 -13.53 4.10 11.60
N SER A 152 -12.72 3.06 11.82
CA SER A 152 -12.48 2.06 10.76
C SER A 152 -13.72 1.23 10.45
N ARG A 153 -14.58 0.94 11.45
CA ARG A 153 -15.88 0.30 11.21
C ARG A 153 -16.83 1.18 10.42
N ALA A 154 -16.84 2.50 10.68
CA ALA A 154 -17.60 3.44 9.88
C ALA A 154 -17.13 3.45 8.41
N VAL A 155 -15.81 3.41 8.18
CA VAL A 155 -15.24 3.25 6.83
C VAL A 155 -15.70 1.93 6.19
N ALA A 156 -15.73 0.83 6.95
CA ALA A 156 -16.24 -0.45 6.45
C ALA A 156 -17.73 -0.38 6.05
N GLY A 157 -18.54 0.44 6.72
CA GLY A 157 -19.93 0.70 6.34
C GLY A 157 -20.07 1.21 4.90
N MET A 158 -19.10 2.00 4.42
CA MET A 158 -19.09 2.52 3.05
C MET A 158 -18.90 1.44 1.98
N LEU A 159 -18.43 0.23 2.32
CA LEU A 159 -18.32 -0.89 1.38
C LEU A 159 -19.68 -1.31 0.80
N SER A 160 -20.77 -1.03 1.53
CA SER A 160 -22.15 -1.29 1.11
C SER A 160 -22.83 -0.11 0.41
N ALA A 161 -22.15 1.03 0.28
CA ALA A 161 -22.74 2.25 -0.28
C ALA A 161 -23.10 2.10 -1.77
N GLU A 162 -24.17 2.76 -2.18
CA GLU A 162 -24.55 2.87 -3.60
C GLU A 162 -23.68 3.85 -4.37
N ASP A 163 -23.09 4.86 -3.71
CA ASP A 163 -22.16 5.80 -4.34
C ASP A 163 -20.78 5.14 -4.53
N PRO A 164 -20.31 4.94 -5.78
CA PRO A 164 -19.02 4.30 -6.04
C PRO A 164 -17.83 5.05 -5.46
N ARG A 165 -17.94 6.36 -5.22
CA ARG A 165 -16.87 7.15 -4.61
C ARG A 165 -16.63 6.75 -3.16
N LEU A 166 -17.69 6.39 -2.44
CA LEU A 166 -17.60 5.93 -1.04
C LEU A 166 -17.00 4.53 -0.96
N VAL A 167 -17.42 3.62 -1.84
CA VAL A 167 -16.82 2.27 -1.94
C VAL A 167 -15.33 2.38 -2.25
N ARG A 168 -14.95 3.23 -3.23
CA ARG A 168 -13.55 3.46 -3.57
C ARG A 168 -12.76 4.05 -2.40
N ALA A 169 -13.30 5.04 -1.70
CA ALA A 169 -12.66 5.62 -0.52
C ALA A 169 -12.42 4.58 0.59
N ALA A 170 -13.34 3.64 0.79
CA ALA A 170 -13.14 2.51 1.69
C ALA A 170 -12.00 1.59 1.22
N TYR A 171 -11.94 1.26 -0.08
CA TYR A 171 -10.84 0.46 -0.61
C TYR A 171 -9.49 1.11 -0.35
N ASP A 172 -9.40 2.41 -0.57
CA ASP A 172 -8.17 3.17 -0.35
C ASP A 172 -7.71 3.17 1.09
N PHE A 173 -8.67 3.35 2.00
CA PHE A 173 -8.39 3.27 3.42
C PHE A 173 -7.83 1.89 3.79
N PHE A 174 -8.47 0.81 3.35
CA PHE A 174 -8.01 -0.55 3.67
C PHE A 174 -6.74 -0.97 2.91
N THR A 175 -6.41 -0.35 1.77
CA THR A 175 -5.08 -0.51 1.16
C THR A 175 -3.98 0.03 2.09
N ASN A 176 -4.24 1.16 2.76
CA ASN A 176 -3.30 1.78 3.70
C ASN A 176 -3.31 1.11 5.09
N GLU A 177 -4.49 0.71 5.56
CA GLU A 177 -4.78 0.20 6.91
C GLU A 177 -5.36 -1.22 6.84
N ARG A 178 -4.57 -2.14 6.31
CA ARG A 178 -5.02 -3.49 5.94
C ARG A 178 -5.59 -4.30 7.10
N GLU A 179 -5.14 -4.02 8.33
CA GLU A 179 -5.57 -4.69 9.57
C GLU A 179 -6.63 -3.90 10.35
N ALA A 180 -7.10 -2.75 9.84
CA ALA A 180 -8.09 -1.96 10.56
C ALA A 180 -9.42 -2.72 10.71
N ALA A 181 -10.09 -2.53 11.85
CA ALA A 181 -11.33 -3.23 12.15
C ALA A 181 -12.39 -2.93 11.08
N GLY A 182 -13.03 -3.97 10.56
CA GLY A 182 -13.94 -3.92 9.41
C GLY A 182 -13.31 -4.41 8.11
N ALA A 183 -11.98 -4.56 8.02
CA ALA A 183 -11.31 -5.14 6.85
C ALA A 183 -11.77 -6.59 6.57
N GLU A 184 -12.16 -7.33 7.60
CA GLU A 184 -12.73 -8.68 7.49
C GLU A 184 -14.05 -8.74 6.70
N LEU A 185 -14.71 -7.60 6.47
CA LEU A 185 -15.95 -7.51 5.69
C LEU A 185 -15.69 -7.39 4.18
N LEU A 186 -14.46 -7.13 3.75
CA LEU A 186 -14.10 -6.88 2.36
C LEU A 186 -14.50 -8.03 1.45
N THR A 187 -14.06 -9.25 1.76
CA THR A 187 -14.34 -10.44 0.95
C THR A 187 -15.85 -10.65 0.77
N GLY A 188 -16.62 -10.57 1.87
CA GLY A 188 -18.07 -10.71 1.82
C GLY A 188 -18.75 -9.62 1.00
N SER A 189 -18.28 -8.37 1.12
CA SER A 189 -18.80 -7.24 0.35
C SER A 189 -18.53 -7.40 -1.15
N VAL A 190 -17.34 -7.86 -1.54
CA VAL A 190 -16.98 -8.07 -2.95
C VAL A 190 -17.78 -9.22 -3.54
N ALA A 191 -17.84 -10.36 -2.84
CA ALA A 191 -18.63 -11.51 -3.27
C ALA A 191 -20.12 -11.17 -3.44
N GLY A 192 -20.72 -10.47 -2.47
CA GLY A 192 -22.13 -10.11 -2.49
C GLY A 192 -22.52 -9.06 -3.53
N ARG A 193 -21.56 -8.31 -4.08
CA ARG A 193 -21.81 -7.19 -5.02
C ARG A 193 -21.05 -7.32 -6.34
N ARG A 194 -20.57 -8.52 -6.68
CA ARG A 194 -19.66 -8.74 -7.80
C ARG A 194 -20.15 -8.14 -9.12
N GLU A 195 -21.40 -8.37 -9.50
CA GLU A 195 -21.97 -7.87 -10.76
C GLU A 195 -21.99 -6.33 -10.79
N TRP A 196 -22.42 -5.71 -9.69
CA TRP A 196 -22.43 -4.25 -9.58
C TRP A 196 -21.01 -3.69 -9.63
N LEU A 197 -20.06 -4.28 -8.90
CA LEU A 197 -18.66 -3.85 -8.90
C LEU A 197 -18.02 -3.97 -10.30
N ASN A 198 -18.34 -5.04 -11.03
CA ASN A 198 -17.81 -5.29 -12.38
C ASN A 198 -18.32 -4.27 -13.41
N THR A 199 -19.58 -3.83 -13.27
CA THR A 199 -20.22 -2.90 -14.20
C THR A 199 -20.07 -1.44 -13.80
N THR A 200 -19.60 -1.15 -12.59
CA THR A 200 -19.44 0.20 -12.06
C THR A 200 -18.00 0.69 -12.31
N PRO A 201 -17.80 1.76 -13.09
CA PRO A 201 -16.46 2.33 -13.31
C PRO A 201 -15.82 2.81 -12.01
N ASP A 202 -14.51 2.60 -11.87
CA ASP A 202 -13.74 3.13 -10.76
C ASP A 202 -13.63 4.66 -10.87
N PRO A 203 -14.10 5.44 -9.88
CA PRO A 203 -14.03 6.90 -9.90
C PRO A 203 -12.62 7.48 -10.07
N ARG A 204 -11.56 6.72 -9.76
CA ARG A 204 -10.16 7.13 -9.96
C ARG A 204 -9.56 6.69 -11.27
N ARG A 205 -10.07 5.60 -11.84
CA ARG A 205 -9.57 5.01 -13.07
C ARG A 205 -10.78 4.61 -13.90
N PRO A 206 -11.43 5.55 -14.61
CA PRO A 206 -12.68 5.25 -15.33
C PRO A 206 -12.53 4.19 -16.44
N SER A 207 -11.30 3.83 -16.81
CA SER A 207 -10.97 2.73 -17.72
C SER A 207 -11.04 1.35 -17.07
N SER A 208 -11.19 1.25 -15.73
CA SER A 208 -11.35 0.01 -14.97
C SER A 208 -12.64 0.04 -14.17
N SER A 209 -13.07 -1.14 -13.72
CA SER A 209 -14.21 -1.32 -12.83
C SER A 209 -13.80 -1.20 -11.36
N LEU A 210 -14.77 -1.03 -10.47
CA LEU A 210 -14.54 -1.17 -9.03
C LEU A 210 -14.13 -2.60 -8.66
N LEU A 211 -14.51 -3.61 -9.43
CA LEU A 211 -14.08 -5.00 -9.21
C LEU A 211 -12.56 -5.15 -9.41
N ASP A 212 -11.97 -4.43 -10.36
CA ASP A 212 -10.51 -4.43 -10.55
C ASP A 212 -9.80 -3.81 -9.33
N GLY A 213 -10.36 -2.72 -8.79
CA GLY A 213 -9.88 -2.12 -7.55
C GLY A 213 -10.03 -3.05 -6.34
N ALA A 214 -11.13 -3.79 -6.27
CA ALA A 214 -11.38 -4.79 -5.23
C ALA A 214 -10.41 -5.97 -5.32
N ALA A 215 -10.13 -6.45 -6.53
CA ALA A 215 -9.18 -7.54 -6.75
C ALA A 215 -7.78 -7.19 -6.25
N LEU A 216 -7.30 -5.97 -6.55
CA LEU A 216 -6.05 -5.46 -5.98
C LEU A 216 -6.08 -5.45 -4.44
N LEU A 217 -7.15 -4.95 -3.84
CA LEU A 217 -7.27 -4.90 -2.38
C LEU A 217 -7.31 -6.29 -1.73
N LEU A 218 -7.94 -7.27 -2.36
CA LEU A 218 -7.94 -8.65 -1.88
C LEU A 218 -6.54 -9.27 -1.92
N HIS A 219 -5.72 -8.97 -2.94
CA HIS A 219 -4.31 -9.36 -2.97
C HIS A 219 -3.52 -8.73 -1.81
N GLU A 220 -3.72 -7.45 -1.54
CA GLU A 220 -3.07 -6.74 -0.43
C GLU A 220 -3.45 -7.33 0.94
N ARG A 221 -4.65 -7.92 1.06
CA ARG A 221 -5.09 -8.62 2.27
C ARG A 221 -4.32 -9.93 2.51
N LEU A 222 -3.84 -10.59 1.46
CA LEU A 222 -3.04 -11.82 1.59
C LEU A 222 -1.68 -11.57 2.24
N LEU A 223 -1.20 -10.32 2.22
CA LEU A 223 0.03 -9.91 2.89
C LEU A 223 -0.08 -9.92 4.42
N ILE A 224 -1.28 -10.07 4.97
CA ILE A 224 -1.50 -10.24 6.40
C ILE A 224 -1.48 -11.73 6.70
N VAL A 225 -0.41 -12.18 7.34
CA VAL A 225 -0.17 -13.58 7.68
C VAL A 225 -0.17 -13.81 9.18
N ASP A 226 -0.54 -15.03 9.59
CA ASP A 226 -0.43 -15.47 10.97
C ASP A 226 1.02 -15.87 11.33
N ASP A 227 1.23 -16.34 12.56
CA ASP A 227 2.54 -16.77 13.06
C ASP A 227 3.14 -17.95 12.25
N THR A 228 2.34 -18.66 11.45
CA THR A 228 2.79 -19.75 10.58
C THR A 228 3.12 -19.29 9.15
N GLY A 229 2.87 -18.01 8.83
CA GLY A 229 3.04 -17.45 7.50
C GLY A 229 1.84 -17.66 6.57
N ALA A 230 0.73 -18.21 7.06
CA ALA A 230 -0.48 -18.40 6.28
C ALA A 230 -1.34 -17.12 6.26
N PRO A 231 -2.02 -16.78 5.15
CA PRO A 231 -2.92 -15.63 5.11
C PRO A 231 -4.00 -15.71 6.19
N VAL A 232 -4.17 -14.62 6.95
CA VAL A 232 -5.20 -14.52 8.01
C VAL A 232 -6.61 -14.51 7.42
N ASP A 233 -6.75 -14.10 6.16
CA ASP A 233 -8.02 -14.00 5.44
C ASP A 233 -8.15 -15.10 4.37
N ALA A 234 -8.32 -16.35 4.82
CA ALA A 234 -8.53 -17.47 3.90
C ALA A 234 -9.71 -17.27 2.92
N PRO A 235 -10.83 -16.63 3.31
CA PRO A 235 -11.87 -16.26 2.34
C PRO A 235 -11.38 -15.31 1.23
N ALA A 236 -10.50 -14.34 1.55
CA ALA A 236 -9.91 -13.47 0.54
C ALA A 236 -9.07 -14.26 -0.47
N LEU A 237 -8.30 -15.27 -0.02
CA LEU A 237 -7.52 -16.13 -0.92
C LEU A 237 -8.42 -16.85 -1.93
N GLY A 238 -9.45 -17.57 -1.45
CA GLY A 238 -10.37 -18.30 -2.34
C GLY A 238 -11.13 -17.40 -3.31
N LEU A 239 -11.53 -16.19 -2.88
CA LEU A 239 -12.16 -15.22 -3.79
C LEU A 239 -11.16 -14.67 -4.82
N THR A 240 -9.91 -14.47 -4.42
CA THR A 240 -8.84 -13.98 -5.31
C THR A 240 -8.52 -15.01 -6.39
N GLU A 241 -8.44 -16.29 -6.03
CA GLU A 241 -8.29 -17.41 -6.97
C GLU A 241 -9.44 -17.47 -7.99
N GLU A 242 -10.68 -17.32 -7.50
CA GLU A 242 -11.87 -17.32 -8.36
C GLU A 242 -11.84 -16.16 -9.36
N LEU A 243 -11.51 -14.95 -8.90
CA LEU A 243 -11.36 -13.78 -9.77
C LEU A 243 -10.22 -13.96 -10.76
N ALA A 244 -9.11 -14.55 -10.35
CA ALA A 244 -7.97 -14.79 -11.23
C ALA A 244 -8.30 -15.77 -12.35
N LEU A 245 -9.07 -16.83 -12.07
CA LEU A 245 -9.59 -17.74 -13.10
C LEU A 245 -10.60 -17.08 -14.04
N ALA A 246 -11.19 -15.95 -13.65
CA ALA A 246 -12.00 -15.09 -14.51
C ALA A 246 -11.18 -14.01 -15.26
N GLY A 247 -9.85 -14.02 -15.09
CA GLY A 247 -8.93 -13.07 -15.72
C GLY A 247 -8.81 -11.72 -15.00
N ILE A 248 -9.37 -11.62 -13.80
CA ILE A 248 -9.45 -10.38 -13.01
C ILE A 248 -8.41 -10.43 -11.89
N GLY A 249 -7.49 -9.47 -11.89
CA GLY A 249 -6.47 -9.32 -10.87
C GLY A 249 -5.37 -8.35 -11.31
N PRO A 250 -4.51 -7.88 -10.39
CA PRO A 250 -3.36 -7.06 -10.73
C PRO A 250 -2.33 -7.85 -11.57
N SER A 251 -1.44 -7.15 -12.27
CA SER A 251 -0.43 -7.78 -13.14
C SER A 251 0.50 -8.74 -12.39
N ASP A 252 0.70 -8.51 -11.09
CA ASP A 252 1.55 -9.31 -10.22
C ASP A 252 0.80 -10.44 -9.47
N SER A 253 -0.48 -10.71 -9.80
CA SER A 253 -1.26 -11.82 -9.22
C SER A 253 -0.49 -13.14 -9.15
N PRO A 254 0.26 -13.56 -10.21
CA PRO A 254 1.03 -14.80 -10.14
C PRO A 254 2.10 -14.83 -9.05
N LEU A 255 2.72 -13.68 -8.71
CA LEU A 255 3.70 -13.60 -7.62
C LEU A 255 3.03 -13.75 -6.26
N THR A 256 1.84 -13.15 -6.10
CA THR A 256 1.05 -13.31 -4.88
C THR A 256 0.67 -14.77 -4.66
N PHE A 257 0.15 -15.46 -5.68
CA PHE A 257 -0.18 -16.89 -5.53
C PHE A 257 1.06 -17.76 -5.32
N ARG A 258 2.22 -17.43 -5.91
CA ARG A 258 3.47 -18.14 -5.62
C ARG A 258 3.80 -18.11 -4.13
N ASP A 259 3.56 -16.98 -3.48
CA ASP A 259 3.91 -16.78 -2.07
C ASP A 259 2.90 -17.41 -1.10
N TYR A 260 1.62 -17.48 -1.47
CA TYR A 260 0.53 -17.89 -0.56
C TYR A 260 -0.14 -19.22 -0.91
N ASP A 261 -0.19 -19.61 -2.18
CA ASP A 261 -0.65 -20.93 -2.63
C ASP A 261 0.09 -21.38 -3.92
N PRO A 262 1.37 -21.75 -3.81
CA PRO A 262 2.17 -22.16 -4.97
C PRO A 262 1.64 -23.45 -5.61
N GLU A 263 1.04 -24.36 -4.84
CA GLU A 263 0.48 -25.60 -5.39
C GLU A 263 -0.70 -25.29 -6.31
N TRP A 264 -1.61 -24.40 -5.87
CA TRP A 264 -2.72 -23.94 -6.68
C TRP A 264 -2.23 -23.20 -7.94
N LEU A 265 -1.25 -22.30 -7.79
CA LEU A 265 -0.71 -21.54 -8.92
C LEU A 265 -0.22 -22.46 -10.05
N TRP A 266 0.59 -23.46 -9.70
CA TRP A 266 1.16 -24.38 -10.70
C TRP A 266 0.11 -25.31 -11.29
N ALA A 267 -0.92 -25.68 -10.52
CA ALA A 267 -2.02 -26.47 -11.03
C ALA A 267 -2.91 -25.71 -12.04
N HIS A 268 -2.91 -24.37 -11.99
CA HIS A 268 -3.80 -23.53 -12.80
C HIS A 268 -3.09 -22.60 -13.79
N SER A 269 -1.77 -22.69 -13.98
CA SER A 269 -1.01 -21.75 -14.83
C SER A 269 -1.54 -21.63 -16.26
N GLY A 270 -1.96 -22.74 -16.88
CA GLY A 270 -2.59 -22.75 -18.20
C GLY A 270 -3.97 -22.06 -18.23
N ALA A 271 -4.78 -22.27 -17.20
CA ALA A 271 -6.09 -21.63 -17.08
C ALA A 271 -5.96 -20.12 -16.83
N LEU A 272 -5.01 -19.73 -15.97
CA LEU A 272 -4.71 -18.33 -15.67
C LEU A 272 -4.28 -17.56 -16.92
N ILE A 273 -3.41 -18.14 -17.75
CA ILE A 273 -2.99 -17.46 -18.98
C ILE A 273 -4.09 -17.40 -20.03
N HIS A 274 -4.97 -18.40 -20.07
CA HIS A 274 -6.14 -18.36 -20.94
C HIS A 274 -7.11 -17.26 -20.53
N ALA A 275 -7.29 -17.07 -19.22
CA ALA A 275 -8.15 -16.04 -18.67
C ALA A 275 -7.55 -14.62 -18.82
N ASN A 276 -6.23 -14.47 -18.61
CA ASN A 276 -5.53 -13.20 -18.77
C ASN A 276 -4.12 -13.40 -19.37
N PRO A 277 -3.96 -13.19 -20.70
CA PRO A 277 -2.67 -13.31 -21.37
C PRO A 277 -1.58 -12.33 -20.92
N GLU A 278 -1.93 -11.22 -20.26
CA GLU A 278 -0.96 -10.22 -19.80
C GLU A 278 -0.07 -10.77 -18.67
N TRP A 279 -0.52 -11.82 -17.97
CA TRP A 279 0.27 -12.47 -16.93
C TRP A 279 1.40 -13.37 -17.43
N VAL A 280 1.59 -13.52 -18.74
CA VAL A 280 2.63 -14.41 -19.30
C VAL A 280 4.02 -14.11 -18.74
N ASP A 281 4.40 -12.83 -18.70
CA ASP A 281 5.73 -12.42 -18.24
C ASP A 281 5.94 -12.80 -16.78
N THR A 282 4.97 -12.44 -15.94
CA THR A 282 5.01 -12.68 -14.50
C THR A 282 4.91 -14.17 -14.16
N LEU A 283 4.10 -14.96 -14.86
CA LEU A 283 4.02 -16.42 -14.69
C LEU A 283 5.32 -17.12 -15.08
N VAL A 284 5.93 -16.71 -16.21
CA VAL A 284 7.22 -17.25 -16.65
C VAL A 284 8.31 -16.89 -15.64
N TYR A 285 8.35 -15.65 -15.17
CA TYR A 285 9.27 -15.22 -14.11
C TYR A 285 9.03 -16.01 -12.81
N ALA A 286 7.78 -16.16 -12.37
CA ALA A 286 7.40 -16.92 -11.19
C ALA A 286 7.82 -18.41 -11.28
N SER A 287 7.87 -18.98 -12.48
CA SER A 287 8.27 -20.38 -12.69
C SER A 287 9.73 -20.68 -12.29
N VAL A 288 10.58 -19.66 -12.12
CA VAL A 288 11.94 -19.80 -11.56
C VAL A 288 11.90 -20.46 -10.17
N TRP A 289 10.84 -20.25 -9.39
CA TRP A 289 10.67 -20.84 -8.06
C TRP A 289 9.92 -22.17 -8.08
N ALA A 290 9.34 -22.58 -9.21
CA ALA A 290 8.72 -23.89 -9.33
C ALA A 290 9.78 -25.01 -9.25
N PRO A 291 9.45 -26.17 -8.64
CA PRO A 291 10.30 -27.35 -8.72
C PRO A 291 10.66 -27.68 -10.18
N ALA A 292 11.91 -28.07 -10.45
CA ALA A 292 12.40 -28.25 -11.83
C ALA A 292 11.58 -29.27 -12.66
N ALA A 293 10.96 -30.26 -12.00
CA ALA A 293 10.04 -31.20 -12.65
C ALA A 293 8.75 -30.52 -13.12
N LEU A 294 8.20 -29.59 -12.32
CA LEU A 294 6.97 -28.85 -12.61
C LEU A 294 7.21 -27.67 -13.55
N ARG A 295 8.36 -26.99 -13.47
CA ARG A 295 8.69 -25.82 -14.31
C ARG A 295 8.49 -26.10 -15.79
N ARG A 296 8.90 -27.27 -16.27
CA ARG A 296 8.72 -27.66 -17.67
C ARG A 296 7.26 -27.83 -18.05
N GLN A 297 6.47 -28.46 -17.19
CA GLN A 297 5.03 -28.62 -17.41
C GLN A 297 4.34 -27.25 -17.44
N VAL A 298 4.58 -26.41 -16.43
CA VAL A 298 4.02 -25.05 -16.36
C VAL A 298 4.33 -24.25 -17.62
N LEU A 299 5.59 -24.25 -18.08
CA LEU A 299 5.98 -23.52 -19.29
C LEU A 299 5.38 -24.11 -20.57
N ALA A 300 5.19 -25.44 -20.66
CA ALA A 300 4.45 -26.06 -21.75
C ALA A 300 3.00 -25.59 -21.77
N ASP A 301 2.30 -25.69 -20.63
CA ASP A 301 0.89 -25.32 -20.49
C ASP A 301 0.66 -23.84 -20.87
N ILE A 302 1.57 -22.95 -20.47
CA ILE A 302 1.50 -21.53 -20.86
C ILE A 302 1.79 -21.36 -22.37
N ALA A 303 2.74 -22.11 -22.93
CA ALA A 303 3.10 -22.04 -24.33
C ALA A 303 2.04 -22.62 -25.29
N GLU A 304 1.13 -23.47 -24.82
CA GLU A 304 -0.04 -23.88 -25.60
C GLU A 304 -0.97 -22.71 -25.93
N VAL A 305 -1.02 -21.69 -25.05
CA VAL A 305 -1.89 -20.51 -25.22
C VAL A 305 -1.16 -19.37 -25.90
N VAL A 306 0.07 -19.03 -25.47
CA VAL A 306 0.83 -17.86 -25.95
C VAL A 306 2.31 -18.18 -26.24
N PRO A 307 2.61 -19.06 -27.21
CA PRO A 307 3.95 -19.61 -27.43
C PRO A 307 5.02 -18.54 -27.73
N GLY A 308 4.65 -17.50 -28.48
CA GLY A 308 5.54 -16.39 -28.80
C GLY A 308 5.94 -15.56 -27.57
N ALA A 309 4.98 -15.25 -26.71
CA ALA A 309 5.21 -14.44 -25.53
C ALA A 309 6.00 -15.22 -24.45
N VAL A 310 5.75 -16.53 -24.29
CA VAL A 310 6.55 -17.39 -23.40
C VAL A 310 8.01 -17.39 -23.82
N ARG A 311 8.30 -17.51 -25.13
CA ARG A 311 9.67 -17.46 -25.65
C ARG A 311 10.36 -16.16 -25.27
N THR A 312 9.71 -15.02 -25.52
CA THR A 312 10.25 -13.69 -25.18
C THR A 312 10.52 -13.57 -23.68
N ALA A 313 9.58 -14.00 -22.83
CA ALA A 313 9.76 -13.96 -21.38
C ALA A 313 10.92 -14.86 -20.91
N ILE A 314 11.10 -16.05 -21.50
CA ILE A 314 12.25 -16.92 -21.19
C ILE A 314 13.57 -16.23 -21.54
N GLU A 315 13.65 -15.58 -22.70
CA GLU A 315 14.84 -14.85 -23.14
C GLU A 315 15.17 -13.66 -22.22
N GLN A 316 14.16 -13.05 -21.59
CA GLN A 316 14.32 -11.93 -20.68
C GLN A 316 14.75 -12.35 -19.27
N HIS A 317 14.13 -13.40 -18.72
CA HIS A 317 14.25 -13.72 -17.29
C HIS A 317 15.26 -14.82 -16.96
N PHE A 318 15.69 -15.62 -17.93
CA PHE A 318 16.62 -16.74 -17.69
C PHE A 318 17.97 -16.50 -18.35
N GLU A 319 19.05 -16.90 -17.68
CA GLU A 319 20.42 -16.82 -18.22
C GLU A 319 20.88 -18.16 -18.85
N GLN A 320 22.00 -18.14 -19.57
CA GLN A 320 22.63 -19.36 -20.06
C GLN A 320 23.27 -20.15 -18.91
N PRO A 321 23.23 -21.50 -18.91
CA PRO A 321 22.70 -22.36 -19.98
C PRO A 321 21.20 -22.69 -19.84
N GLU A 322 20.55 -22.24 -18.77
CA GLU A 322 19.17 -22.61 -18.46
C GLU A 322 18.18 -22.15 -19.54
N ARG A 323 18.35 -20.91 -20.05
CA ARG A 323 17.59 -20.36 -21.17
C ARG A 323 17.53 -21.34 -22.35
N ASP A 324 18.68 -21.86 -22.77
CA ASP A 324 18.78 -22.73 -23.94
C ASP A 324 18.03 -24.06 -23.70
N VAL A 325 18.08 -24.59 -22.47
CA VAL A 325 17.37 -25.81 -22.08
C VAL A 325 15.86 -25.59 -22.14
N LEU A 326 15.36 -24.46 -21.62
CA LEU A 326 13.93 -24.14 -21.61
C LEU A 326 13.41 -23.86 -23.04
N LEU A 327 14.17 -23.12 -23.84
CA LEU A 327 13.81 -22.84 -25.24
C LEU A 327 13.80 -24.10 -26.11
N ALA A 328 14.75 -25.02 -25.93
CA ALA A 328 14.80 -26.28 -26.66
C ALA A 328 13.60 -27.19 -26.32
N PHE A 329 13.07 -27.09 -25.10
CA PHE A 329 11.88 -27.84 -24.69
C PHE A 329 10.61 -27.36 -25.42
N LEU A 330 10.46 -26.06 -25.66
CA LEU A 330 9.31 -25.48 -26.37
C LEU A 330 9.28 -25.74 -27.89
N GLN A 331 10.30 -26.40 -28.44
CA GLN A 331 10.41 -26.73 -29.88
C GLN A 331 9.95 -28.16 -30.21
N ARG A 332 9.58 -28.96 -29.20
CA ARG A 332 9.13 -30.35 -29.34
C ARG A 332 7.63 -30.45 -29.33
#